data_AF-G2YVX0-F1
#
_entry.id   AF-G2YVX0-F1
#
_cell.length_a   1.000
_cell.length_b   1.000
_cell.length_c   1.000
_cell.angle_alpha   90.00
_cell.angle_beta   90.00
_cell.angle_gamma   90.00
#
_symmetry.space_group_name_H-M   'P 1'
#
loop_
_entity.id
_entity.type
_entity.pdbx_description
1 polymer ?
#
loop_
_entity_poly.entity_id
_entity_poly.type
_entity_poly.pdbx_seq_one_letter_code
_entity_poly.pdbx_strand_id
1 'polypeptide(L)'
;MWNAGLIHSERIREAMISVDRAHYTPSESLAYEDSPQSIGHQATISAPHMHASALEYLLPYLGEGKRVLDVGSGSGYLTAVMAELVLPSSYSHSSRRSPAGAEAEAQGRKWKVVGLEHIRALRDMGETNVMKSEEGKKWLREKNVEFVVGDGREGWKGSDEEEGWDAIHVGAAAKESTRH
;
A
#
# COMPACT_ATOMS: atom_id res chain seq x y z
N MET A 1 11.40 9.89 -11.98
CA MET A 1 11.35 8.40 -11.94
C MET A 1 11.20 7.78 -13.34
N TRP A 2 10.10 7.99 -14.08
CA TRP A 2 9.90 7.41 -15.43
C TRP A 2 11.03 7.71 -16.42
N ASN A 3 11.32 8.99 -16.65
CA ASN A 3 12.39 9.42 -17.58
C ASN A 3 13.80 9.01 -17.13
N ALA A 4 13.96 8.67 -15.84
CA ALA A 4 15.22 8.20 -15.28
C ALA A 4 15.37 6.67 -15.33
N GLY A 5 14.39 5.95 -15.89
CA GLY A 5 14.40 4.49 -15.97
C GLY A 5 14.23 3.80 -14.61
N LEU A 6 13.62 4.46 -13.62
CA LEU A 6 13.36 3.90 -12.29
C LEU A 6 11.96 3.28 -12.17
N ILE A 7 11.07 3.58 -13.11
CA ILE A 7 9.77 2.93 -13.31
C ILE A 7 9.70 2.54 -14.78
N HIS A 8 9.30 1.31 -15.05
CA HIS A 8 9.16 0.76 -16.40
C HIS A 8 7.71 0.37 -16.71
N SER A 9 6.93 0.03 -15.68
CA SER A 9 5.52 -0.31 -15.83
C SER A 9 4.62 0.93 -15.83
N GLU A 10 3.85 1.09 -16.90
CA GLU A 10 2.84 2.17 -17.00
C GLU A 10 1.80 2.05 -15.88
N ARG A 11 1.43 0.82 -15.50
CA ARG A 11 0.48 0.56 -14.42
C ARG A 11 1.00 1.03 -13.05
N ILE A 12 2.30 0.88 -12.78
CA ILE A 12 2.93 1.40 -11.55
C ILE A 12 2.98 2.92 -11.59
N ARG A 13 3.37 3.49 -12.74
CA ARG A 13 3.39 4.94 -12.92
C ARG A 13 2.02 5.56 -12.65
N GLU A 14 0.96 4.97 -13.22
CA GLU A 14 -0.41 5.45 -13.03
C GLU A 14 -0.85 5.34 -11.56
N ALA A 15 -0.61 4.21 -10.90
CA ALA A 15 -0.94 4.03 -9.49
C ALA A 15 -0.18 4.98 -8.55
N MET A 16 1.10 5.25 -8.83
CA MET A 16 1.86 6.23 -8.03
C MET A 16 1.42 7.67 -8.29
N ILE A 17 0.82 7.98 -9.45
CA ILE A 17 0.24 9.29 -9.77
C ILE A 17 -1.12 9.46 -9.10
N SER A 18 -1.95 8.42 -9.02
CA SER A 18 -3.28 8.50 -8.38
C SER A 18 -3.21 8.67 -6.86
N VAL A 19 -2.12 8.23 -6.23
CA VAL A 19 -1.86 8.44 -4.79
C VAL A 19 -0.96 9.65 -4.57
N ASP A 20 -1.56 10.79 -4.21
CA ASP A 20 -0.79 11.99 -3.89
C ASP A 20 0.06 11.79 -2.64
N ARG A 21 1.38 11.72 -2.85
CA ARG A 21 2.37 11.53 -1.79
C ARG A 21 2.32 12.62 -0.71
N ALA A 22 1.88 13.84 -1.03
CA ALA A 22 1.75 14.92 -0.05
C ALA A 22 0.80 14.57 1.11
N HIS A 23 -0.20 13.72 0.86
CA HIS A 23 -1.09 13.22 1.91
C HIS A 23 -0.36 12.37 2.97
N TYR A 24 0.81 11.83 2.65
CA TYR A 24 1.51 10.82 3.46
C TYR A 24 2.83 11.33 4.06
N THR A 25 3.13 12.62 3.87
CA THR A 25 4.36 13.27 4.36
C THR A 25 4.01 14.40 5.33
N PRO A 26 4.77 14.63 6.42
CA PRO A 26 4.53 15.76 7.30
C PRO A 26 4.83 17.13 6.68
N SER A 27 5.67 17.19 5.64
CA SER A 27 6.07 18.41 4.95
C SER A 27 5.72 18.33 3.47
N GLU A 28 4.71 19.09 3.05
CA GLU A 28 4.28 19.14 1.65
C GLU A 28 5.39 19.64 0.71
N SER A 29 6.23 20.57 1.18
CA SER A 29 7.34 21.11 0.37
C SER A 29 8.40 20.06 0.01
N LEU A 30 8.49 18.97 0.78
CA LEU A 30 9.42 17.87 0.53
C LEU A 30 8.73 16.62 -0.02
N ALA A 31 7.42 16.68 -0.27
CA ALA A 31 6.61 15.50 -0.59
C ALA A 31 7.10 14.78 -1.85
N TYR A 32 7.57 15.54 -2.84
CA TYR A 32 7.95 15.06 -4.16
C TYR A 32 9.46 14.96 -4.37
N GLU A 33 10.25 15.26 -3.33
CA GLU A 33 11.68 15.03 -3.35
C GLU A 33 11.98 13.53 -3.32
N ASP A 34 12.94 13.08 -4.10
CA ASP A 34 13.31 11.66 -4.18
C ASP A 34 14.22 11.25 -3.00
N SER A 35 13.71 11.44 -1.78
CA SER A 35 14.43 11.14 -0.54
C SER A 35 13.48 10.71 0.59
N PRO A 36 13.96 9.92 1.57
CA PRO A 36 13.15 9.55 2.73
C PRO A 36 12.79 10.78 3.57
N GLN A 37 11.56 10.84 4.09
CA GLN A 37 11.12 11.91 4.97
C GLN A 37 10.76 11.33 6.35
N SER A 38 11.19 11.98 7.43
CA SER A 38 10.84 11.56 8.80
C SER A 38 9.33 11.67 9.02
N ILE A 39 8.75 10.64 9.63
CA ILE A 39 7.32 10.60 10.02
C ILE A 39 7.17 10.48 11.55
N GLY A 40 8.23 10.76 12.31
CA GLY A 40 8.29 10.54 13.74
C GLY A 40 8.59 9.08 14.11
N HIS A 41 8.67 8.79 15.41
CA HIS A 41 8.88 7.44 15.94
C HIS A 41 10.11 6.69 15.38
N GLN A 42 11.17 7.42 15.01
CA GLN A 42 12.37 6.86 14.34
C GLN A 42 12.06 6.17 12.99
N ALA A 43 10.92 6.49 12.38
CA ALA A 43 10.50 5.98 11.09
C ALA A 43 10.55 7.09 10.03
N THR A 44 10.66 6.65 8.78
CA THR A 44 10.58 7.50 7.60
C THR A 44 9.60 6.92 6.60
N ILE A 45 8.88 7.76 5.87
CA ILE A 45 8.33 7.36 4.59
C ILE A 45 9.49 7.23 3.59
N SER A 46 9.64 6.07 2.96
CA SER A 46 10.74 5.78 2.03
C SER A 46 10.73 6.71 0.83
N ALA A 47 11.89 6.88 0.19
CA ALA A 47 12.01 7.67 -1.03
C ALA A 47 11.06 7.13 -2.14
N PRO A 48 10.50 7.99 -2.99
CA PRO A 48 9.69 7.60 -4.14
C PRO A 48 10.28 6.44 -4.96
N HIS A 49 11.59 6.45 -5.29
CA HIS A 49 12.20 5.37 -6.06
C HIS A 49 12.21 4.02 -5.34
N MET A 50 12.28 4.00 -4.00
CA MET A 50 12.21 2.75 -3.23
C MET A 50 10.83 2.12 -3.32
N HIS A 51 9.77 2.93 -3.28
CA HIS A 51 8.41 2.46 -3.51
C HIS A 51 8.24 1.94 -4.94
N ALA A 52 8.71 2.68 -5.94
CA ALA A 52 8.71 2.23 -7.34
C ALA A 52 9.39 0.86 -7.49
N SER A 53 10.60 0.70 -6.93
CA SER A 53 11.33 -0.57 -6.99
C SER A 53 10.56 -1.71 -6.32
N ALA A 54 9.98 -1.50 -5.14
CA ALA A 54 9.20 -2.53 -4.44
C ALA A 54 7.97 -2.95 -5.27
N LEU A 55 7.29 -1.98 -5.88
CA LEU A 55 6.13 -2.24 -6.73
C LEU A 55 6.49 -3.01 -8.00
N GLU A 56 7.62 -2.71 -8.65
CA GLU A 56 8.08 -3.44 -9.84
C GLU A 56 8.33 -4.92 -9.51
N TYR A 57 8.92 -5.22 -8.35
CA TYR A 57 9.11 -6.60 -7.90
C TYR A 57 7.80 -7.32 -7.56
N LEU A 58 6.83 -6.61 -6.98
CA LEU A 58 5.55 -7.19 -6.58
C LEU A 58 4.52 -7.26 -7.72
N LEU A 59 4.74 -6.52 -8.81
CA LEU A 59 3.77 -6.35 -9.89
C LEU A 59 3.15 -7.66 -10.42
N PRO A 60 3.90 -8.78 -10.59
CA PRO A 60 3.32 -10.04 -11.02
C PRO A 60 2.25 -10.62 -10.08
N TYR A 61 2.27 -10.22 -8.81
CA TYR A 61 1.35 -10.66 -7.75
C TYR A 61 0.27 -9.62 -7.44
N LEU A 62 0.41 -8.40 -7.98
CA LEU A 62 -0.56 -7.31 -7.83
C LEU A 62 -1.52 -7.30 -9.02
N GLY A 63 -2.79 -7.60 -8.75
CA GLY A 63 -3.84 -7.80 -9.75
C GLY A 63 -5.21 -7.45 -9.17
N GLU A 64 -6.20 -7.23 -10.02
CA GLU A 64 -7.57 -6.97 -9.56
C GLU A 64 -8.08 -8.12 -8.68
N GLY A 65 -8.72 -7.78 -7.57
CA GLY A 65 -9.26 -8.79 -6.63
C GLY A 65 -8.22 -9.43 -5.70
N LYS A 66 -6.94 -9.04 -5.80
CA LYS A 66 -5.86 -9.62 -4.98
C LYS A 66 -5.86 -9.12 -3.54
N ARG A 67 -5.30 -9.94 -2.64
CA ARG A 67 -5.10 -9.65 -1.22
C ARG A 67 -3.63 -9.38 -0.93
N VAL A 68 -3.33 -8.23 -0.32
CA VAL A 68 -1.95 -7.77 -0.09
C VAL A 68 -1.74 -7.40 1.38
N LEU A 69 -0.62 -7.83 1.95
CA LEU A 69 -0.17 -7.43 3.28
C LEU A 69 1.05 -6.52 3.17
N ASP A 70 0.99 -5.35 3.79
CA ASP A 70 2.08 -4.39 3.89
C ASP A 70 2.60 -4.34 5.33
N VAL A 71 3.71 -5.03 5.60
CA VAL A 71 4.33 -5.12 6.92
C VAL A 71 5.26 -3.95 7.16
N GLY A 72 5.01 -3.21 8.24
CA GLY A 72 5.70 -1.94 8.50
C GLY A 72 5.13 -0.82 7.63
N SER A 73 3.80 -0.74 7.56
CA SER A 73 3.08 0.18 6.65
C SER A 73 3.37 1.66 6.89
N GLY A 74 3.86 2.05 8.08
CA GLY A 74 4.37 3.39 8.36
C GLY A 74 3.38 4.49 8.02
N SER A 75 3.73 5.34 7.04
CA SER A 75 2.86 6.45 6.63
C SER A 75 1.59 6.02 5.89
N GLY A 76 1.51 4.77 5.43
CA GLY A 76 0.41 4.20 4.64
C GLY A 76 0.50 4.46 3.13
N TYR A 77 1.56 5.10 2.64
CA TYR A 77 1.69 5.44 1.21
C TYR A 77 1.72 4.21 0.31
N LEU A 78 2.60 3.25 0.61
CA LEU A 78 2.72 2.05 -0.23
C LEU A 78 1.48 1.17 -0.15
N THR A 79 0.85 1.08 1.02
CA THR A 79 -0.45 0.44 1.21
C THR A 79 -1.50 1.02 0.26
N ALA A 80 -1.58 2.35 0.15
CA ALA A 80 -2.51 3.02 -0.76
C ALA A 80 -2.18 2.78 -2.25
N VAL A 81 -0.89 2.82 -2.63
CA VAL A 81 -0.49 2.53 -4.02
C VAL A 81 -0.79 1.07 -4.39
N MET A 82 -0.60 0.13 -3.46
CA MET A 82 -0.98 -1.27 -3.69
C MET A 82 -2.51 -1.43 -3.80
N ALA A 83 -3.31 -0.64 -3.06
CA ALA A 83 -4.76 -0.61 -3.22
C ALA A 83 -5.17 -0.19 -4.64
N GLU A 84 -4.54 0.85 -5.19
CA GLU A 84 -4.71 1.27 -6.60
C GLU A 84 -4.39 0.17 -7.61
N LEU A 85 -3.42 -0.68 -7.29
CA LEU A 85 -3.03 -1.79 -8.16
C LEU A 85 -3.98 -2.99 -8.08
N VAL A 86 -4.72 -3.18 -6.99
CA VAL A 86 -5.58 -4.35 -6.80
C VAL A 86 -7.08 -4.04 -6.82
N LEU A 87 -7.46 -2.77 -6.81
CA LEU A 87 -8.85 -2.37 -6.94
C LEU A 87 -9.41 -2.77 -8.31
N PRO A 88 -10.66 -3.25 -8.39
CA PRO A 88 -11.29 -3.59 -9.65
C PRO A 88 -11.40 -2.38 -10.56
N SER A 89 -11.34 -2.61 -11.86
CA SER A 89 -11.51 -1.57 -12.88
C SER A 89 -12.83 -0.77 -12.74
N SER A 90 -13.88 -1.33 -12.11
CA SER A 90 -15.13 -0.61 -11.79
C SER A 90 -14.96 0.50 -10.74
N TYR A 91 -13.85 0.51 -10.02
CA TYR A 91 -13.44 1.54 -9.07
C TYR A 91 -12.46 2.56 -9.67
N SER A 92 -11.85 2.25 -10.82
CA SER A 92 -10.87 3.12 -11.46
C SER A 92 -11.53 4.16 -12.36
N HIS A 93 -10.95 5.36 -12.41
CA HIS A 93 -11.29 6.37 -13.42
C HIS A 93 -10.74 5.99 -14.82
N SER A 94 -9.94 4.93 -14.92
CA SER A 94 -9.43 4.39 -16.18
C SER A 94 -10.52 3.58 -16.89
N SER A 95 -10.88 3.98 -18.10
CA SER A 95 -11.96 3.40 -18.90
C SER A 95 -11.70 1.98 -19.42
N ARG A 96 -10.60 1.34 -19.03
CA ARG A 96 -10.23 0.00 -19.50
C ARG A 96 -10.48 -1.04 -18.42
N ARG A 97 -11.65 -1.67 -18.49
CA ARG A 97 -11.99 -2.83 -17.67
C ARG A 97 -11.16 -4.03 -18.10
N SER A 98 -10.35 -4.61 -17.20
CA SER A 98 -9.66 -5.87 -17.50
C SER A 98 -10.61 -7.07 -17.36
N PRO A 99 -10.44 -8.14 -18.16
CA PRO A 99 -11.22 -9.37 -18.03
C PRO A 99 -11.10 -10.02 -16.64
N ALA A 100 -9.91 -9.98 -16.04
CA ALA A 100 -9.65 -10.51 -14.70
C ALA A 100 -10.45 -9.77 -13.61
N GLY A 101 -10.67 -8.47 -13.78
CA GLY A 101 -11.52 -7.65 -12.92
C GLY A 101 -12.97 -8.07 -12.88
N ALA A 102 -13.53 -8.31 -14.06
CA ALA A 102 -14.91 -8.78 -14.21
C ALA A 102 -15.09 -10.18 -13.61
N GLU A 103 -14.10 -11.06 -13.75
CA GLU A 103 -14.13 -12.40 -13.16
C GLU A 103 -14.01 -12.39 -11.63
N ALA A 104 -13.11 -11.59 -11.06
CA ALA A 104 -12.96 -11.46 -9.61
C ALA A 104 -14.24 -10.90 -8.95
N GLU A 105 -14.84 -9.89 -9.57
CA GLU A 105 -16.12 -9.29 -9.15
C GLU A 105 -17.28 -10.31 -9.27
N ALA A 106 -17.34 -11.07 -10.37
CA ALA A 106 -18.34 -12.12 -10.57
C ALA A 106 -18.21 -13.30 -9.59
N GLN A 107 -17.00 -13.57 -9.09
CA GLN A 107 -16.73 -14.59 -8.07
C GLN A 107 -16.94 -14.07 -6.63
N GLY A 108 -17.32 -12.79 -6.46
CA GLY A 108 -17.50 -12.18 -5.15
C GLY A 108 -16.22 -12.06 -4.33
N ARG A 109 -15.03 -12.24 -4.93
CA ARG A 109 -13.75 -12.10 -4.23
C ARG A 109 -13.49 -10.62 -3.99
N LYS A 110 -13.49 -10.23 -2.72
CA LYS A 110 -13.23 -8.86 -2.30
C LYS A 110 -11.72 -8.61 -2.28
N TRP A 111 -11.27 -7.63 -3.06
CA TRP A 111 -9.89 -7.17 -2.99
C TRP A 111 -9.59 -6.61 -1.59
N LYS A 112 -8.35 -6.81 -1.12
CA LYS A 112 -7.95 -6.43 0.24
C LYS A 112 -6.51 -5.93 0.28
N VAL A 113 -6.26 -4.84 0.98
CA VAL A 113 -4.91 -4.44 1.38
C VAL A 113 -4.88 -4.15 2.88
N VAL A 114 -3.94 -4.75 3.61
CA VAL A 114 -3.78 -4.50 5.04
C VAL A 114 -2.42 -3.90 5.32
N GLY A 115 -2.41 -2.71 5.93
CA GLY A 115 -1.22 -2.12 6.53
C GLY A 115 -1.04 -2.62 7.96
N LEU A 116 -0.02 -3.43 8.20
CA LEU A 116 0.34 -3.92 9.53
C LEU A 116 1.45 -3.04 10.10
N GLU A 117 1.22 -2.49 11.29
CA GLU A 117 2.17 -1.60 11.95
C GLU A 117 2.23 -1.87 13.46
N HIS A 118 3.42 -1.97 14.02
CA HIS A 118 3.60 -2.26 15.45
C HIS A 118 3.47 -1.00 16.33
N ILE A 119 3.73 0.18 15.78
CA ILE A 119 3.60 1.47 16.49
C ILE A 119 2.20 2.04 16.25
N ARG A 120 1.36 2.03 17.28
CA ARG A 120 -0.03 2.53 17.20
C ARG A 120 -0.15 3.92 16.56
N ALA A 121 0.73 4.85 16.92
CA ALA A 121 0.72 6.20 16.36
C ALA A 121 0.99 6.23 14.84
N LEU A 122 1.85 5.33 14.33
CA LEU A 122 2.09 5.20 12.89
C LEU A 122 0.93 4.48 12.20
N ARG A 123 0.33 3.46 12.84
CA ARG A 123 -0.90 2.84 12.36
C ARG A 123 -1.99 3.89 12.14
N ASP A 124 -2.24 4.70 13.17
CA ASP A 124 -3.30 5.71 13.17
C ASP A 124 -2.99 6.82 12.14
N MET A 125 -1.70 7.15 11.97
CA MET A 125 -1.22 8.05 10.91
C MET A 125 -1.52 7.50 9.51
N GLY A 126 -1.22 6.21 9.25
CA GLY A 126 -1.50 5.56 7.97
C GLY A 126 -2.97 5.65 7.58
N GLU A 127 -3.86 5.31 8.52
CA GLU A 127 -5.31 5.42 8.33
C GLU A 127 -5.75 6.87 8.06
N THR A 128 -5.26 7.80 8.88
CA THR A 128 -5.57 9.24 8.73
C THR A 128 -5.10 9.79 7.39
N ASN A 129 -3.93 9.38 6.90
CA ASN A 129 -3.39 9.83 5.63
C ASN A 129 -4.22 9.31 4.44
N VAL A 130 -4.62 8.03 4.47
CA VAL A 130 -5.49 7.45 3.44
C VAL A 130 -6.85 8.18 3.39
N MET A 131 -7.40 8.57 4.55
CA MET A 131 -8.64 9.34 4.64
C MET A 131 -8.58 10.74 4.00
N LYS A 132 -7.41 11.26 3.60
CA LYS A 132 -7.32 12.58 2.95
C LYS A 132 -7.87 12.58 1.51
N SER A 133 -7.96 11.42 0.86
CA SER A 133 -8.60 11.24 -0.45
C SER A 133 -10.03 10.71 -0.34
N GLU A 134 -10.90 11.01 -1.32
CA GLU A 134 -12.26 10.47 -1.34
C GLU A 134 -12.27 8.95 -1.59
N GLU A 135 -11.37 8.48 -2.44
CA GLU A 135 -11.11 7.07 -2.73
C GLU A 135 -10.67 6.34 -1.46
N GLY A 136 -9.70 6.87 -0.73
CA GLY A 136 -9.23 6.28 0.53
C GLY A 136 -10.31 6.22 1.60
N LYS A 137 -11.15 7.25 1.74
CA LYS A 137 -12.34 7.20 2.62
C LYS A 137 -13.29 6.06 2.21
N LYS A 138 -13.51 5.87 0.91
CA LYS A 138 -14.32 4.77 0.38
C LYS A 138 -13.72 3.41 0.73
N TRP A 139 -12.42 3.21 0.49
CA TRP A 139 -11.75 1.95 0.77
C TRP A 139 -11.80 1.53 2.23
N LEU A 140 -11.62 2.49 3.14
CA LEU A 140 -11.70 2.26 4.59
C LEU A 140 -13.13 1.92 5.03
N ARG A 141 -14.12 2.69 4.56
CA ARG A 141 -15.54 2.43 4.86
C ARG A 141 -16.00 1.06 4.36
N GLU A 142 -15.56 0.68 3.17
CA GLU A 142 -15.86 -0.62 2.56
C GLU A 142 -14.98 -1.74 3.11
N LYS A 143 -14.02 -1.45 4.00
CA LYS A 143 -13.06 -2.41 4.56
C LYS A 143 -12.24 -3.15 3.50
N ASN A 144 -11.97 -2.52 2.38
CA ASN A 144 -11.02 -3.03 1.39
C ASN A 144 -9.58 -2.69 1.77
N VAL A 145 -9.37 -1.53 2.40
CA VAL A 145 -8.10 -1.16 3.02
C VAL A 145 -8.30 -1.13 4.53
N GLU A 146 -7.35 -1.68 5.28
CA GLU A 146 -7.35 -1.61 6.75
C GLU A 146 -5.94 -1.37 7.29
N PHE A 147 -5.85 -0.64 8.41
CA PHE A 147 -4.61 -0.48 9.16
C PHE A 147 -4.76 -1.12 10.53
N VAL A 148 -3.85 -2.02 10.88
CA VAL A 148 -3.94 -2.84 12.09
C VAL A 148 -2.66 -2.76 12.91
N VAL A 149 -2.82 -2.85 14.23
CA VAL A 149 -1.67 -2.90 15.15
C VAL A 149 -1.24 -4.34 15.35
N GLY A 150 0.03 -4.67 15.08
CA GLY A 150 0.56 -6.00 15.32
C GLY A 150 2.04 -6.16 15.01
N ASP A 151 2.59 -7.32 15.38
CA ASP A 151 3.99 -7.64 15.14
C ASP A 151 4.18 -8.26 13.75
N GLY A 152 4.87 -7.53 12.87
CA GLY A 152 5.19 -7.98 11.52
C GLY A 152 5.94 -9.32 11.45
N ARG A 153 6.66 -9.70 12.51
CA ARG A 153 7.43 -10.96 12.57
C ARG A 153 6.53 -12.18 12.71
N GLU A 154 5.31 -11.99 13.21
CA GLU A 154 4.30 -13.05 13.37
C GLU A 154 3.38 -13.14 12.13
N GLY A 155 3.49 -12.18 11.21
CA GLY A 155 2.56 -12.01 10.09
C GLY A 155 1.18 -11.52 10.56
N TRP A 156 0.20 -11.55 9.64
CA TRP A 156 -1.18 -11.22 9.95
C TRP A 156 -2.11 -12.18 9.22
N LYS A 157 -3.10 -12.76 9.91
CA LYS A 157 -4.04 -13.73 9.31
C LYS A 157 -5.34 -13.09 8.81
N GLY A 158 -5.57 -11.81 9.10
CA GLY A 158 -6.87 -11.15 8.85
C GLY A 158 -7.89 -11.43 9.96
N SER A 159 -8.97 -10.65 9.96
CA SER A 159 -10.15 -10.87 10.82
C SER A 159 -11.11 -11.92 10.28
N ASP A 160 -10.96 -12.24 9.00
CA ASP A 160 -11.87 -13.10 8.24
C ASP A 160 -11.13 -14.42 8.00
N GLU A 161 -11.82 -15.57 8.06
CA GLU A 161 -11.25 -16.93 7.90
C GLU A 161 -10.66 -17.22 6.49
N GLU A 162 -10.37 -16.18 5.70
CA GLU A 162 -10.01 -16.28 4.29
C GLU A 162 -8.53 -16.62 4.01
N GLU A 163 -8.34 -17.38 2.94
CA GLU A 163 -7.07 -17.88 2.39
C GLU A 163 -6.01 -16.78 2.15
N GLY A 164 -4.98 -16.74 3.00
CA GLY A 164 -3.63 -16.24 2.71
C GLY A 164 -3.48 -14.84 2.10
N TRP A 165 -2.26 -14.51 1.66
CA TRP A 165 -1.95 -13.27 0.95
C TRP A 165 -1.41 -13.61 -0.43
N ASP A 166 -1.89 -12.92 -1.46
CA ASP A 166 -1.32 -13.05 -2.81
C ASP A 166 0.06 -12.37 -2.88
N ALA A 167 0.26 -11.30 -2.11
CA ALA A 167 1.53 -10.60 -1.98
C ALA A 167 1.76 -10.12 -0.55
N ILE A 168 3.02 -10.18 -0.10
CA ILE A 168 3.45 -9.63 1.18
C ILE A 168 4.66 -8.72 0.91
N HIS A 169 4.52 -7.45 1.27
CA HIS A 169 5.62 -6.49 1.32
C HIS A 169 6.12 -6.34 2.75
N VAL A 170 7.44 -6.18 2.93
CA VAL A 170 8.05 -5.89 4.25
C VAL A 170 8.94 -4.68 4.12
N GLY A 171 8.46 -3.53 4.62
CA GLY A 171 9.14 -2.24 4.56
C GLY A 171 10.05 -1.93 5.75
N ALA A 172 10.01 -2.76 6.79
CA ALA A 172 10.82 -2.57 8.00
C ALA A 172 12.05 -3.50 7.99
N ALA A 173 13.20 -2.94 8.38
CA ALA A 173 14.36 -3.76 8.74
C ALA A 173 14.06 -4.46 10.09
N ALA A 174 14.11 -5.79 10.12
CA ALA A 174 14.01 -6.53 11.36
C ALA A 174 15.24 -6.21 12.23
N LYS A 175 15.05 -5.71 13.45
CA LYS A 175 16.14 -5.74 14.44
C LYS A 175 16.38 -7.21 14.80
N GLU A 176 17.59 -7.69 14.58
CA GLU A 176 18.02 -8.99 15.13
C GLU A 176 17.73 -8.97 16.63
N SER A 177 16.98 -9.97 17.10
CA SER A 177 16.88 -10.24 18.52
C SER A 177 18.24 -10.82 18.94
N THR A 178 19.09 -10.00 19.54
CA THR A 178 20.12 -10.51 20.45
C THR A 178 19.38 -11.20 21.59
N ARG A 179 19.26 -12.52 21.50
CA ARG A 179 18.93 -13.37 22.64
C ARG A 179 20.09 -13.22 23.63
N HIS A 180 19.83 -12.60 24.77
CA HIS A 180 20.67 -12.72 25.96
C HIS A 180 20.18 -13.88 26.79
#